data_AF-A0A1Y0B9T5-F1
#
_entry.id   AF-A0A1Y0B9T5-F1
#
_cell.length_a   1.000
_cell.length_b   1.000
_cell.length_c   1.000
_cell.angle_alpha   90.00
_cell.angle_beta   90.00
_cell.angle_gamma   90.00
#
_symmetry.space_group_name_H-M   'P 1'
#
loop_
_entity.id
_entity.type
_entity.pdbx_description
1 polymer ?
#
loop_
_entity_poly.entity_id
_entity_poly.type
_entity_poly.pdbx_seq_one_letter_code
_entity_poly.pdbx_strand_id
1 'polypeptide(L)'
;MHARNLDVAYELLVEGKGLVAVANAHGLTKQRALAIRDKIYSAYLMKTPEGWKCAQICAPTDMIDRFVKEADAARVRYWQKNSMNHRE
;
A
#
# COMPACT_ATOMS: atom_id res chain seq x y z
N MET A 1 11.52 4.67 11.28
CA MET A 1 10.55 3.61 11.63
C MET A 1 11.30 2.57 12.45
N HIS A 2 10.79 2.08 13.58
CA HIS A 2 11.54 1.11 14.39
C HIS A 2 11.64 -0.24 13.67
N ALA A 3 12.82 -0.88 13.67
CA ALA A 3 13.08 -2.16 12.99
C ALA A 3 12.01 -3.21 13.33
N ARG A 4 11.66 -3.33 14.62
CA ARG A 4 10.60 -4.22 15.10
C ARG A 4 9.24 -4.04 14.42
N ASN A 5 8.88 -2.83 14.00
CA ASN A 5 7.61 -2.59 13.30
C ASN A 5 7.66 -3.06 11.84
N LEU A 6 8.83 -3.03 11.22
CA LEU A 6 9.02 -3.55 9.86
C LEU A 6 8.95 -5.08 9.88
N ASP A 7 9.55 -5.73 10.88
CA ASP A 7 9.49 -7.18 11.05
C ASP A 7 8.03 -7.65 11.21
N VAL A 8 7.27 -7.01 12.12
CA VAL A 8 5.84 -7.29 12.31
C VAL A 8 5.04 -7.14 11.01
N ALA A 9 5.28 -6.08 10.24
CA ALA A 9 4.56 -5.87 8.99
C ALA A 9 4.99 -6.82 7.89
N TYR A 10 6.25 -7.22 7.84
CA TYR A 10 6.75 -8.23 6.91
C TYR A 10 6.07 -9.58 7.15
N GLU A 11 6.05 -10.03 8.41
CA GLU A 11 5.36 -11.26 8.79
C GLU A 11 3.86 -11.24 8.44
N LEU A 12 3.20 -10.09 8.59
CA LEU A 12 1.76 -9.94 8.30
C LEU A 12 1.42 -9.76 6.82
N LEU A 13 2.18 -8.94 6.09
CA LEU A 13 1.86 -8.52 4.72
C LEU A 13 2.57 -9.35 3.66
N VAL A 14 3.76 -9.88 3.97
CA VAL A 14 4.59 -10.63 3.01
C VAL A 14 4.49 -12.13 3.28
N GLU A 15 4.68 -12.57 4.51
CA GLU A 15 4.62 -14.00 4.86
C GLU A 15 3.18 -14.51 5.10
N GLY A 16 2.21 -13.60 5.25
CA GLY A 16 0.80 -13.94 5.44
C GLY A 16 0.48 -14.58 6.80
N LYS A 17 1.33 -14.39 7.81
CA LYS A 17 1.12 -14.94 9.15
C LYS A 17 -0.11 -14.32 9.82
N GLY A 18 -0.76 -15.10 10.68
CA GLY A 18 -1.96 -14.67 11.40
C GLY A 18 -1.71 -13.53 12.37
N LEU A 19 -2.59 -12.51 12.35
CA LEU A 19 -2.48 -11.29 13.17
C LEU A 19 -2.25 -11.55 14.67
N VAL A 20 -2.96 -12.52 15.24
CA VAL A 20 -2.85 -12.86 16.67
C VAL A 20 -1.52 -13.53 16.98
N ALA A 21 -1.03 -14.41 16.09
CA ALA A 21 0.22 -15.12 16.27
C ALA A 21 1.41 -14.13 16.26
N VAL A 22 1.44 -13.22 15.29
CA VAL A 22 2.48 -12.19 15.19
C VAL A 22 2.41 -11.21 16.37
N ALA A 23 1.20 -10.80 16.80
CA ALA A 23 1.05 -9.95 17.97
C ALA A 23 1.66 -10.59 19.23
N ASN A 24 1.35 -11.87 19.48
CA ASN A 24 1.88 -12.60 20.62
C ASN A 24 3.40 -12.79 20.53
N ALA A 25 3.93 -13.16 19.37
CA ALA A 25 5.37 -13.37 19.16
C ALA A 25 6.20 -12.10 19.43
N HIS A 26 5.64 -10.93 19.16
CA HIS A 26 6.31 -9.63 19.34
C HIS A 26 5.93 -8.91 20.65
N GLY A 27 5.18 -9.58 21.55
CA GLY A 27 4.74 -8.98 22.82
C GLY A 27 3.83 -7.76 22.63
N LEU A 28 3.02 -7.75 21.57
CA LEU A 28 2.11 -6.67 21.20
C LEU A 28 0.65 -7.06 21.43
N THR A 29 -0.19 -6.06 21.65
CA THR A 29 -1.64 -6.27 21.55
C THR A 29 -2.04 -6.45 20.08
N LYS A 30 -3.13 -7.19 19.85
CA LYS A 30 -3.71 -7.37 18.50
C LYS A 30 -3.96 -6.04 17.79
N GLN A 31 -4.50 -5.05 18.51
CA GLN A 31 -4.75 -3.70 17.97
C GLN A 31 -3.46 -3.00 17.54
N ARG A 32 -2.37 -3.17 18.30
CA ARG A 32 -1.10 -2.55 17.96
C ARG A 32 -0.46 -3.17 16.72
N ALA A 33 -0.50 -4.50 16.60
CA ALA A 33 -0.04 -5.20 15.40
C ALA A 33 -0.86 -4.78 14.16
N LEU A 34 -2.18 -4.64 14.31
CA LEU A 34 -3.07 -4.16 13.25
C LEU A 34 -2.70 -2.73 12.80
N ALA A 35 -2.50 -1.82 13.74
CA ALA A 35 -2.12 -0.44 13.43
C ALA A 35 -0.76 -0.34 12.73
N ILE A 36 0.20 -1.22 13.06
CA ILE A 36 1.49 -1.29 12.37
C ILE A 36 1.30 -1.74 10.92
N ARG A 37 0.54 -2.82 10.71
CA ARG A 37 0.19 -3.33 9.37
C ARG A 37 -0.45 -2.25 8.51
N ASP A 38 -1.49 -1.61 9.03
CA ASP A 38 -2.28 -0.62 8.27
C ASP A 38 -1.46 0.62 7.94
N LYS A 39 -0.57 1.06 8.84
CA LYS A 39 0.35 2.18 8.58
C LYS A 39 1.31 1.87 7.43
N ILE A 40 1.87 0.67 7.39
CA ILE A 40 2.84 0.29 6.35
C ILE A 40 2.13 0.02 5.02
N TYR A 41 0.98 -0.65 5.06
CA TYR A 41 0.18 -0.90 3.87
C TYR A 41 -0.33 0.40 3.24
N SER A 42 -0.83 1.34 4.04
CA SER A 42 -1.23 2.66 3.53
C SER A 42 -0.05 3.44 2.94
N ALA A 43 1.13 3.40 3.57
CA ALA A 43 2.34 4.00 3.00
C ALA A 43 2.75 3.35 1.67
N TYR A 44 2.62 2.03 1.54
CA TYR A 44 2.85 1.32 0.28
C TYR A 44 1.88 1.78 -0.81
N LEU A 45 0.58 1.90 -0.49
CA LEU A 45 -0.43 2.39 -1.44
C LEU A 45 -0.15 3.83 -1.90
N MET A 46 0.50 4.64 -1.07
CA MET A 46 0.89 6.00 -1.40
C MET A 46 2.19 6.09 -2.19
N LYS A 47 2.95 4.99 -2.34
CA LYS A 47 4.19 4.99 -3.11
C LYS A 47 3.86 5.18 -4.58
N THR A 48 4.15 6.38 -5.07
CA THR A 48 3.94 6.74 -6.48
C THR A 48 4.95 5.99 -7.34
N PRO A 49 4.54 5.40 -8.48
CA PRO A 49 5.48 4.83 -9.42
C PRO A 49 6.51 5.83 -9.93
N GLU A 50 7.65 5.34 -10.41
CA GLU A 50 8.68 6.21 -10.98
C GLU A 50 8.13 7.01 -12.17
N GLY A 51 8.41 8.32 -12.20
CA GLY A 51 7.87 9.24 -13.21
C GLY A 51 6.45 9.73 -12.94
N TRP A 52 5.81 9.33 -11.85
CA TRP A 52 4.46 9.77 -11.50
C TRP A 52 4.50 10.93 -10.49
N LYS A 53 3.50 11.81 -10.56
CA LYS A 53 3.38 12.98 -9.68
C LYS A 53 1.97 13.07 -9.10
N CYS A 54 1.89 13.48 -7.83
CA CYS A 54 0.63 13.90 -7.20
C CYS A 54 0.37 15.39 -7.47
N ALA A 55 -0.86 15.74 -7.83
CA ALA A 55 -1.31 17.11 -8.02
C ALA A 55 -2.67 17.33 -7.34
N GLN A 56 -2.87 18.52 -6.77
CA GLN A 56 -4.16 18.98 -6.29
C GLN A 56 -4.73 19.97 -7.32
N ILE A 57 -5.95 19.70 -7.79
CA ILE A 57 -6.56 20.45 -8.90
C ILE A 57 -7.96 20.89 -8.47
N CYS A 58 -8.33 22.12 -8.85
CA CYS A 58 -9.71 22.62 -8.77
C CYS A 58 -10.18 22.90 -10.20
N ALA A 59 -11.21 22.21 -10.65
CA ALA A 59 -11.76 22.30 -12.01
C ALA A 59 -13.24 21.88 -12.01
N PRO A 60 -14.00 22.12 -13.09
CA PRO A 60 -15.36 21.59 -13.25
C PRO A 60 -15.43 20.08 -13.05
N THR A 61 -16.52 19.60 -12.45
CA THR A 61 -16.69 18.18 -12.05
C THR A 61 -16.47 17.21 -13.20
N ASP A 62 -17.01 17.50 -14.39
CA ASP A 62 -16.88 16.65 -15.58
C ASP A 62 -15.42 16.50 -16.05
N MET A 63 -14.59 17.52 -15.79
CA MET A 63 -13.16 17.48 -16.09
C MET A 63 -12.41 16.64 -15.07
N ILE A 64 -12.76 16.76 -13.79
CA ILE A 64 -12.19 15.94 -12.72
C ILE A 64 -12.54 14.46 -12.94
N ASP A 65 -13.79 14.14 -13.27
CA ASP A 65 -14.23 12.76 -13.48
C ASP A 65 -13.48 12.10 -14.65
N ARG A 66 -13.29 12.84 -15.76
CA ARG A 66 -12.50 12.38 -16.90
C ARG A 66 -11.03 12.14 -16.50
N PHE A 67 -10.42 13.10 -15.80
CA PHE A 67 -9.05 12.97 -15.33
C PHE A 67 -8.87 11.77 -14.40
N VAL A 68 -9.76 11.58 -13.42
CA VAL A 68 -9.73 10.45 -12.48
C VAL A 68 -9.83 9.12 -13.24
N LYS A 69 -10.75 9.02 -14.20
CA LYS A 69 -10.94 7.81 -15.01
C LYS A 69 -9.70 7.47 -15.84
N GLU A 70 -9.08 8.46 -16.47
CA GLU A 70 -7.85 8.28 -17.24
C GLU A 70 -6.66 7.89 -16.35
N ALA A 71 -6.51 8.56 -15.20
CA ALA A 71 -5.47 8.25 -14.22
C ALA A 71 -5.63 6.83 -13.63
N ASP A 72 -6.86 6.41 -13.32
CA ASP A 72 -7.17 5.05 -12.86
C ASP A 72 -6.80 4.00 -13.90
N ALA A 73 -7.17 4.22 -15.17
CA ALA A 73 -6.83 3.30 -16.26
C ALA A 73 -5.32 3.18 -16.46
N ALA A 74 -4.57 4.28 -16.40
CA ALA A 74 -3.11 4.27 -16.44
C ALA A 74 -2.52 3.46 -15.27
N ARG A 75 -3.09 3.61 -14.07
CA ARG A 75 -2.63 2.93 -12.86
C ARG A 75 -2.83 1.42 -12.95
N VAL A 76 -4.01 0.99 -13.41
CA VAL A 76 -4.31 -0.43 -13.64
C VAL A 76 -3.32 -1.03 -14.63
N ARG A 77 -3.07 -0.37 -15.77
CA ARG A 77 -2.10 -0.84 -16.77
C ARG A 77 -0.68 -0.98 -16.21
N TYR A 78 -0.23 0.00 -15.44
CA TYR A 78 1.09 -0.04 -14.79
C TYR A 78 1.23 -1.25 -13.86
N TRP A 79 0.26 -1.46 -12.97
CA TRP A 79 0.32 -2.58 -12.02
C TRP A 79 0.13 -3.94 -12.69
N GLN A 80 -0.70 -4.04 -13.73
CA GLN A 80 -0.80 -5.27 -14.53
C GLN A 80 0.56 -5.63 -15.16
N LYS A 81 1.24 -4.66 -15.78
CA LYS A 81 2.56 -4.86 -16.37
C LYS A 81 3.62 -5.23 -15.32
N ASN A 82 3.67 -4.51 -14.20
CA ASN A 82 4.71 -4.71 -13.19
C ASN A 82 4.43 -5.88 -12.24
N SER A 83 3.19 -6.36 -12.11
CA SER A 83 2.88 -7.61 -11.38
C SER A 83 3.23 -8.86 -12.19
N MET A 84 3.24 -8.77 -13.53
CA MET A 84 3.67 -9.86 -14.42
C MET A 84 5.20 -10.03 -14.44
N ASN A 85 5.96 -8.94 -14.26
CA ASN A 85 7.42 -8.95 -14.28
C ASN A 85 8.09 -9.49 -12.99
N HIS A 86 7.33 -9.94 -11.99
CA HIS A 86 7.86 -10.49 -10.73
C HIS A 86 7.75 -12.03 -10.65
N ARG A 87 7.49 -12.71 -11.77
CA ARG A 87 7.45 -14.18 -11.88
C ARG A 87 8.66 -14.78 -12.62
N GLU A 88 9.81 -14.12 -12.58
CA GLU A 88 11.08 -14.67 -13.10
C GLU A 88 12.08 -14.88 -11.95
#